data_AF-A0A7V8IIP0-F1
#
_entry.id   AF-A0A7V8IIP0-F1
#
_cell.length_a   1.000
_cell.length_b   1.000
_cell.length_c   1.000
_cell.angle_alpha   90.00
_cell.angle_beta   90.00
_cell.angle_gamma   90.00
#
_symmetry.space_group_name_H-M   'P 1'
#
loop_
_entity.id
_entity.type
_entity.pdbx_description
1 polymer ?
#
loop_
_entity_poly.entity_id
_entity_poly.type
_entity_poly.pdbx_seq_one_letter_code
_entity_poly.pdbx_strand_id
1 'polypeptide(L)'
;MNDFPWLLALAVGAILVLAARQYQRQRHQEALNDAAPLRIVAAEIEHKREFPRRRRRAREHQGMVVEDMLYEVTFRPISGGATITLRLDNRDYHPLDTGMQGSLQLKGTRFIRFVPQQR
;
A
#
# COMPACT_ATOMS: atom_id res chain seq x y z
N MET A 1 -17.57 46.67 -6.60
CA MET A 1 -16.77 45.87 -5.64
C MET A 1 -17.70 44.88 -4.92
N ASN A 2 -18.10 43.80 -5.60
CA ASN A 2 -18.58 42.56 -4.96
C ASN A 2 -18.73 41.40 -5.97
N ASP A 3 -17.79 41.26 -6.91
CA ASP A 3 -17.80 40.19 -7.93
C ASP A 3 -17.14 38.89 -7.45
N PHE A 4 -16.86 38.78 -6.15
CA PHE A 4 -16.17 37.65 -5.53
C PHE A 4 -17.05 36.48 -5.00
N PRO A 5 -18.36 36.61 -4.69
CA PRO A 5 -19.10 35.53 -4.03
C PRO A 5 -19.45 34.36 -4.97
N TRP A 6 -19.64 34.62 -6.26
CA TRP A 6 -19.95 33.58 -7.23
C TRP A 6 -18.73 32.71 -7.57
N LEU A 7 -17.54 33.32 -7.63
CA LEU A 7 -16.27 32.60 -7.80
C LEU A 7 -16.01 31.65 -6.63
N LEU A 8 -16.30 32.09 -5.40
CA LEU A 8 -16.20 31.24 -4.22
C LEU A 8 -17.16 30.04 -4.29
N ALA A 9 -18.42 30.27 -4.67
CA ALA A 9 -19.40 29.20 -4.84
C ALA A 9 -18.97 28.19 -5.92
N LEU A 10 -18.41 28.68 -7.03
CA LEU A 10 -17.90 27.85 -8.13
C LEU A 10 -16.68 27.03 -7.68
N ALA A 11 -15.76 27.64 -6.93
CA ALA A 11 -14.61 26.95 -6.35
C ALA A 11 -15.03 25.86 -5.35
N VAL A 12 -15.98 26.14 -4.47
CA VAL A 12 -16.53 25.15 -3.52
C VAL A 12 -17.22 24.01 -4.26
N GLY A 13 -18.04 24.32 -5.27
CA GLY A 13 -18.68 23.30 -6.12
C GLY A 13 -17.66 22.40 -6.82
N ALA A 14 -16.59 22.97 -7.38
CA ALA A 14 -15.53 22.20 -8.03
C ALA A 14 -14.79 21.28 -7.04
N ILE A 15 -14.49 21.75 -5.83
CA ILE A 15 -13.85 20.93 -4.78
C ILE A 15 -14.76 19.77 -4.37
N LEU A 16 -16.06 20.01 -4.18
CA LEU A 16 -17.02 18.96 -3.84
C LEU A 16 -17.10 17.87 -4.92
N VAL A 17 -17.14 18.26 -6.19
CA VAL A 17 -17.15 17.31 -7.34
C VAL A 17 -15.85 16.50 -7.40
N LEU A 18 -14.70 17.14 -7.23
CA LEU A 18 -13.40 16.46 -7.23
C LEU A 18 -13.26 15.48 -6.06
N ALA A 19 -13.68 15.89 -4.86
CA ALA A 19 -13.68 15.05 -3.67
C ALA A 19 -14.60 13.83 -3.82
N ALA A 20 -15.81 14.02 -4.34
CA ALA A 20 -16.74 12.93 -4.61
C ALA A 20 -16.17 11.94 -5.64
N ARG A 21 -15.53 12.44 -6.71
CA ARG A 21 -14.89 11.60 -7.73
C ARG A 21 -13.70 10.82 -7.16
N GLN A 22 -12.91 11.43 -6.29
CA GLN A 22 -11.80 10.76 -5.59
C GLN A 22 -12.32 9.67 -4.65
N TYR A 23 -13.39 9.95 -3.91
CA TYR A 23 -14.02 9.01 -2.98
C TYR A 23 -14.59 7.78 -3.71
N GLN A 24 -15.31 8.00 -4.82
CA GLN A 24 -15.84 6.90 -5.63
C GLN A 24 -14.73 6.01 -6.18
N ARG A 25 -13.62 6.58 -6.64
CA ARG A 25 -12.46 5.80 -7.13
C ARG A 25 -11.88 4.89 -6.05
N GLN A 26 -11.76 5.40 -4.82
CA GLN A 26 -11.24 4.63 -3.69
C GLN A 26 -12.14 3.43 -3.36
N ARG A 27 -13.45 3.65 -3.27
CA ARG A 27 -14.45 2.59 -3.02
C ARG A 27 -14.52 1.56 -4.14
N HIS A 28 -14.46 2.00 -5.39
CA HIS A 28 -14.43 1.06 -6.53
C HIS A 28 -13.19 0.15 -6.47
N GLN A 29 -12.02 0.68 -6.11
CA GLN A 29 -10.82 -0.14 -5.99
C GLN A 29 -10.92 -1.18 -4.86
N GLU A 30 -11.51 -0.79 -3.73
CA GLU A 30 -11.78 -1.71 -2.61
C GLU A 30 -12.77 -2.81 -3.03
N ALA A 31 -13.89 -2.45 -3.67
CA ALA A 31 -14.88 -3.42 -4.14
C ALA A 31 -14.32 -4.39 -5.19
N LEU A 32 -13.46 -3.91 -6.10
CA LEU A 32 -12.78 -4.77 -7.07
C LEU A 32 -11.78 -5.72 -6.40
N ASN A 33 -11.04 -5.25 -5.40
CA ASN A 33 -10.14 -6.10 -4.62
C ASN A 33 -10.92 -7.14 -3.79
N ASP A 34 -12.09 -6.80 -3.27
CA ASP A 34 -12.94 -7.71 -2.51
C ASP A 34 -13.63 -8.75 -3.40
N ALA A 35 -13.98 -8.38 -4.63
CA ALA A 35 -14.52 -9.29 -5.64
C ALA A 35 -13.42 -10.11 -6.35
N ALA A 36 -12.14 -9.74 -6.21
CA ALA A 36 -11.06 -10.43 -6.90
C ALA A 36 -10.86 -11.86 -6.35
N PRO A 37 -10.64 -12.85 -7.23
CA PRO A 37 -10.29 -14.20 -6.81
C PRO A 37 -8.90 -14.23 -6.16
N LEU A 38 -8.71 -15.19 -5.26
CA LEU A 38 -7.40 -15.46 -4.66
C LEU A 38 -6.44 -15.94 -5.76
N ARG A 39 -5.33 -15.21 -5.94
CA ARG A 39 -4.26 -15.55 -6.88
C ARG A 39 -3.06 -16.05 -6.11
N ILE A 40 -2.55 -17.22 -6.47
CA ILE A 40 -1.35 -17.82 -5.90
C ILE A 40 -0.25 -17.74 -6.95
N VAL A 41 0.85 -17.08 -6.62
CA VAL A 41 1.98 -16.86 -7.53
C VAL A 41 3.24 -17.37 -6.87
N ALA A 42 3.97 -18.27 -7.53
CA ALA A 42 5.29 -18.68 -7.07
C ALA A 42 6.26 -17.50 -7.25
N ALA A 43 6.85 -17.01 -6.16
CA ALA A 43 7.70 -15.84 -6.15
C ALA A 43 8.87 -15.98 -5.17
N GLU A 44 9.95 -15.28 -5.49
CA GLU A 44 11.14 -15.13 -4.66
C GLU A 44 11.16 -13.73 -4.04
N ILE A 45 11.66 -13.60 -2.82
CA ILE A 45 11.84 -12.31 -2.16
C ILE A 45 13.14 -11.68 -2.66
N GLU A 46 13.04 -10.67 -3.52
CA GLU A 46 14.21 -10.00 -4.11
C GLU A 46 14.77 -8.91 -3.18
N HIS A 47 13.89 -8.13 -2.55
CA HIS A 47 14.30 -7.04 -1.68
C HIS A 47 13.33 -6.84 -0.52
N LYS A 48 13.90 -6.47 0.64
CA LYS A 48 13.18 -6.23 1.88
C LYS A 48 13.57 -4.85 2.39
N ARG A 49 12.58 -3.97 2.62
CA ARG A 49 12.82 -2.57 3.04
C ARG A 49 11.90 -2.18 4.19
N GLU A 50 12.49 -1.61 5.23
CA GLU A 50 11.79 -0.96 6.33
C GLU A 50 12.12 0.54 6.30
N PHE A 51 11.10 1.39 6.45
CA PHE A 51 11.30 2.82 6.50
C PHE A 51 10.25 3.48 7.39
N PRO A 52 10.61 4.55 8.12
CA PRO A 52 9.65 5.28 8.91
C PRO A 52 8.59 5.89 8.00
N ARG A 53 7.32 5.85 8.41
CA ARG A 53 6.16 6.45 7.73
C ARG A 53 6.24 7.98 7.80
N ARG A 54 7.28 8.60 7.21
CA ARG A 54 7.59 10.03 7.16
C ARG A 54 6.73 10.90 8.10
N ARG A 55 7.25 11.25 9.28
CA ARG A 55 6.77 12.46 9.97
C ARG A 55 7.35 13.69 9.26
N ARG A 56 6.53 14.41 8.50
CA ARG A 56 6.88 15.76 8.05
C ARG A 56 6.69 16.73 9.22
N ARG A 57 7.80 17.41 9.54
CA ARG A 57 8.02 18.55 10.43
C ARG A 57 8.46 18.19 11.85
N ALA A 58 9.76 18.43 12.05
CA ALA A 58 10.47 18.45 13.31
C ALA A 58 9.78 19.30 14.37
N ARG A 59 9.75 18.80 15.59
CA ARG A 59 10.14 19.52 16.81
C ARG A 59 10.37 18.51 17.91
N GLU A 60 11.61 18.49 18.39
CA GLU A 60 12.04 18.16 19.74
C GLU A 60 10.93 17.60 20.63
N HIS A 61 10.86 16.28 20.82
CA HIS A 61 10.39 15.68 22.07
C HIS A 61 11.11 14.33 22.20
N GLN A 62 12.13 14.31 23.06
CA GLN A 62 12.69 13.08 23.61
C GLN A 62 11.59 12.39 24.41
N GLY A 63 11.11 11.26 23.89
CA GLY A 63 10.14 10.43 24.61
C GLY A 63 9.71 9.28 23.75
N MET A 64 10.49 8.18 23.77
CA MET A 64 10.15 6.82 23.31
C MET A 64 8.91 6.70 22.39
N VAL A 65 8.93 7.35 21.23
CA VAL A 65 7.88 7.17 20.23
C VAL A 65 8.30 5.99 19.39
N VAL A 66 7.56 4.88 19.48
CA VAL A 66 7.61 3.84 18.44
C VAL A 66 7.16 4.53 17.16
N GLU A 67 8.12 4.95 16.34
CA GLU A 67 7.86 5.57 15.04
C GLU A 67 7.04 4.56 14.22
N ASP A 68 5.94 5.00 13.59
CA ASP A 68 5.11 4.12 12.77
C ASP A 68 5.94 3.67 11.56
N MET A 69 6.35 2.39 11.55
CA MET A 69 7.24 1.82 10.54
C MET A 69 6.41 1.24 9.39
N LEU A 70 6.88 1.47 8.16
CA LEU A 70 6.35 0.82 6.97
C LEU A 70 7.29 -0.30 6.52
N TYR A 71 6.69 -1.44 6.26
CA TYR A 71 7.38 -2.64 5.80
C TYR A 71 7.00 -2.92 4.36
N GLU A 72 7.99 -2.99 3.47
CA GLU A 72 7.81 -3.20 2.04
C GLU A 72 8.69 -4.34 1.57
N VAL A 73 8.11 -5.23 0.76
CA VAL A 73 8.80 -6.40 0.20
C VAL A 73 8.56 -6.44 -1.29
N THR A 74 9.64 -6.61 -2.04
CA THR A 74 9.62 -6.81 -3.48
C THR A 74 9.73 -8.30 -3.78
N PHE A 75 8.69 -8.83 -4.40
CA PHE A 75 8.59 -10.21 -4.82
C PHE A 75 8.86 -10.31 -6.32
N ARG A 76 9.74 -11.23 -6.72
CA ARG A 76 10.04 -11.55 -8.11
C ARG A 76 9.34 -12.86 -8.49
N PRO A 77 8.36 -12.85 -9.42
CA PRO A 77 7.69 -14.07 -9.84
C PRO A 77 8.67 -15.06 -10.51
N ILE A 78 8.62 -16.33 -10.08
CA ILE A 78 9.46 -17.40 -10.64
C ILE A 78 9.01 -17.77 -12.05
N SER A 79 7.72 -17.62 -12.34
CA SER A 79 7.15 -17.86 -13.68
C SER A 79 7.64 -16.89 -14.76
N GLY A 80 8.46 -15.89 -14.41
CA GLY A 80 8.83 -14.79 -15.28
C GLY A 80 7.70 -13.76 -15.35
N GLY A 81 7.97 -12.54 -14.89
CA GLY A 81 6.99 -11.46 -14.84
C GLY A 81 7.55 -10.20 -14.19
N ALA A 82 6.73 -9.16 -14.10
CA ALA A 82 7.09 -7.93 -13.40
C ALA A 82 7.22 -8.19 -11.88
N THR A 83 8.15 -7.48 -11.25
CA THR A 83 8.31 -7.51 -9.79
C THR A 83 7.08 -6.91 -9.12
N ILE A 84 6.67 -7.52 -8.01
CA ILE A 84 5.47 -7.17 -7.26
C ILE A 84 5.93 -6.59 -5.92
N THR A 85 5.75 -5.30 -5.73
CA THR A 85 6.09 -4.63 -4.47
C THR A 85 4.85 -4.48 -3.61
N LEU A 86 4.89 -5.02 -2.39
CA LEU A 86 3.76 -5.03 -1.46
C LEU A 86 4.16 -4.49 -0.10
N ARG A 87 3.20 -3.82 0.54
CA ARG A 87 3.32 -3.41 1.94
C ARG A 87 2.79 -4.51 2.84
N LEU A 88 3.57 -4.87 3.85
CA LEU A 88 3.20 -5.89 4.83
C LEU A 88 3.03 -5.26 6.22
N ASP A 89 2.39 -6.02 7.09
CA ASP A 89 2.41 -5.76 8.52
C ASP A 89 3.74 -6.25 9.12
N ASN A 90 4.13 -5.69 10.26
CA ASN A 90 5.34 -6.06 11.00
C ASN A 90 5.43 -7.59 11.20
N ARG A 91 4.32 -8.23 11.59
CA ARG A 91 4.25 -9.67 11.87
C ARG A 91 4.56 -10.55 10.67
N ASP A 92 4.11 -10.14 9.48
CA ASP A 92 4.33 -10.89 8.25
C ASP A 92 5.69 -10.58 7.63
N TYR A 93 6.29 -9.42 7.93
CA TYR A 93 7.56 -8.99 7.37
C TYR A 93 8.80 -9.59 8.05
N HIS A 94 8.79 -9.69 9.38
CA HIS A 94 9.95 -10.18 10.14
C HIS A 94 10.36 -11.63 9.83
N PRO A 95 9.45 -12.60 9.68
CA PRO A 95 9.84 -13.98 9.38
C PRO A 95 10.31 -14.20 7.92
N LEU A 96 10.28 -13.17 7.08
CA LEU A 96 10.69 -13.24 5.68
C LEU A 96 12.15 -12.84 5.48
N ASP A 97 12.87 -13.62 4.69
CA ASP A 97 14.25 -13.35 4.31
C ASP A 97 14.39 -13.15 2.79
N THR A 98 15.37 -12.33 2.41
CA THR A 98 15.74 -12.14 1.01
C THR A 98 16.27 -13.44 0.41
N GLY A 99 15.86 -13.77 -0.81
CA GLY A 99 16.16 -15.03 -1.49
C GLY A 99 15.20 -16.18 -1.15
N MET A 100 14.26 -15.97 -0.22
CA MET A 100 13.26 -16.98 0.12
C MET A 100 12.28 -17.16 -1.03
N GLN A 101 12.12 -18.40 -1.48
CA GLN A 101 11.16 -18.78 -2.52
C GLN A 101 9.90 -19.35 -1.87
N GLY A 102 8.75 -19.06 -2.44
CA GLY A 102 7.49 -19.51 -1.89
C GLY A 102 6.29 -19.15 -2.74
N SER A 103 5.12 -19.40 -2.17
CA SER A 103 3.83 -19.08 -2.79
C SER A 103 3.30 -17.77 -2.19
N LEU A 104 3.29 -16.72 -3.01
CA LEU A 104 2.68 -15.44 -2.71
C LEU A 104 1.18 -15.50 -3.00
N GLN A 105 0.35 -15.33 -1.97
CA GLN A 105 -1.11 -15.26 -2.09
C GLN A 105 -1.58 -13.81 -2.09
N LEU A 106 -2.31 -13.45 -3.16
CA LEU A 106 -2.79 -12.10 -3.42
C LEU A 106 -4.29 -12.11 -3.66
N LYS A 107 -4.97 -11.06 -3.23
CA LYS A 107 -6.36 -10.79 -3.59
C LYS A 107 -6.44 -9.40 -4.21
N GLY A 108 -6.56 -9.34 -5.54
CA GLY A 108 -6.41 -8.08 -6.28
C GLY A 108 -5.01 -7.48 -6.06
N THR A 109 -4.93 -6.29 -5.45
CA THR A 109 -3.67 -5.63 -5.08
C THR A 109 -3.26 -5.85 -3.61
N ARG A 110 -3.99 -6.67 -2.86
CA ARG A 110 -3.78 -6.89 -1.43
C ARG A 110 -2.95 -8.15 -1.17
N PHE A 111 -1.94 -8.01 -0.32
CA PHE A 111 -1.21 -9.13 0.26
C PHE A 111 -2.12 -9.91 1.23
N ILE A 112 -2.18 -11.24 1.06
CA ILE A 112 -2.92 -12.13 1.97
C ILE A 112 -1.94 -12.91 2.85
N ARG A 113 -1.00 -13.63 2.24
CA ARG A 113 0.01 -14.42 2.93
C ARG A 113 1.13 -14.79 1.97
N PHE A 114 2.33 -14.99 2.50
CA PHE A 114 3.41 -15.67 1.81
C PHE A 114 3.66 -17.01 2.51
N VAL A 115 3.67 -18.10 1.75
CA VAL A 115 3.98 -19.44 2.25
C VAL A 115 5.37 -19.81 1.74
N PRO A 116 6.41 -19.83 2.60
CA PRO A 116 7.74 -20.23 2.19
C PRO A 116 7.73 -21.69 1.73
N GLN A 117 8.38 -21.97 0.62
CA GLN A 117 8.63 -23.32 0.18
C GLN A 117 9.76 -23.87 1.05
N GLN A 118 9.40 -24.72 2.02
CA GLN A 118 10.39 -25.44 2.82
C GLN A 118 11.25 -26.27 1.85
N ARG A 119 12.56 -26.05 1.89
CA ARG A 119 13.53 -26.94 1.25
C ARG A 119 13.83 -28.13 2.15
#